data_AF-K2CRF7-F1
#
_entry.id   AF-K2CRF7-F1
#
_cell.length_a   1.000
_cell.length_b   1.000
_cell.length_c   1.000
_cell.angle_alpha   90.00
_cell.angle_beta   90.00
_cell.angle_gamma   90.00
#
_symmetry.space_group_name_H-M   'P 1'
#
loop_
_entity.id
_entity.type
_entity.pdbx_description
1 polymer ?
#
loop_
_entity_poly.entity_id
_entity_poly.type
_entity_poly.pdbx_seq_one_letter_code
_entity_poly.pdbx_strand_id
1 'polypeptide(L)'
;LWALSIQFGVGLYTDPKNPRVTFLENNCTFESLLALNQRCIEEFKQCRFLTMLTDSTLNNSNKRQRYVDALQIWSDSNQDLLFARQGTTSDTTFTPIFLQHMFEEVGHDRVHADRGEKFKSGATLTEDPIIEAVANWFICQMFRKDNTEKAALIHLVIENGSDIYHKIARPILKATVNDHYFELHEADTEHAKLGLQLLNHLSAAQYKELHHIVEKGWKMLACMTNRVCELVDEVK
;
A
#
# COMPACT_ATOMS: atom_id res chain seq x y z
N LEU A 1 -7.74 -24.54 29.72
CA LEU A 1 -6.34 -24.73 29.29
C LEU A 1 -5.44 -24.11 30.34
N TRP A 2 -4.48 -24.86 30.89
CA TRP A 2 -3.44 -24.32 31.76
C TRP A 2 -2.19 -24.13 30.90
N ALA A 3 -1.79 -22.87 30.67
CA ALA A 3 -0.55 -22.58 29.95
C ALA A 3 0.64 -22.88 30.86
N LEU A 4 1.56 -23.73 30.39
CA LEU A 4 2.80 -24.02 31.09
C LEU A 4 3.79 -22.88 30.81
N SER A 5 4.05 -22.01 31.79
CA SER A 5 5.15 -21.05 31.74
C SER A 5 6.40 -21.70 32.32
N ILE A 6 7.36 -22.05 31.46
CA ILE A 6 8.68 -22.51 31.91
C ILE A 6 9.58 -21.27 31.99
N GLN A 7 9.80 -20.78 33.21
CA GLN A 7 10.86 -19.80 33.49
C GLN A 7 12.05 -20.54 34.10
N PHE A 8 13.24 -20.39 33.50
CA PHE A 8 14.49 -20.85 34.09
C PHE A 8 15.07 -19.73 34.97
N GLY A 9 15.21 -19.98 36.28
CA GLY A 9 15.77 -19.03 37.25
C GLY A 9 14.72 -18.26 38.06
N VAL A 10 15.12 -17.13 38.65
CA VAL A 10 14.20 -16.27 39.43
C VAL A 10 13.25 -15.55 38.47
N GLY A 11 11.95 -15.72 38.69
CA GLY A 11 10.91 -15.18 37.82
C GLY A 11 10.88 -13.65 37.79
N LEU A 12 10.36 -13.10 36.69
CA LEU A 12 10.31 -11.67 36.40
C LEU A 12 9.58 -10.85 37.48
N TYR A 13 8.61 -11.47 38.16
CA TYR A 13 7.74 -10.86 39.17
C TYR A 13 7.88 -11.50 40.56
N THR A 14 8.94 -12.28 40.80
CA THR A 14 9.13 -12.99 42.08
C THR A 14 9.29 -12.03 43.27
N ASP A 15 9.80 -10.82 43.05
CA ASP A 15 9.77 -9.73 44.02
C ASP A 15 8.89 -8.57 43.47
N PRO A 16 7.62 -8.45 43.90
CA PRO A 16 6.74 -7.38 43.46
C PRO A 16 7.24 -5.97 43.81
N LYS A 17 8.13 -5.83 44.80
CA LYS A 17 8.72 -4.54 45.17
C LYS A 17 9.93 -4.18 44.30
N ASN A 18 10.54 -5.18 43.65
CA ASN A 18 11.67 -5.02 42.75
C ASN A 18 11.50 -5.92 41.52
N PRO A 19 10.51 -5.63 40.64
CA PRO A 19 10.31 -6.43 39.44
C PRO A 19 11.57 -6.39 38.57
N ARG A 20 11.95 -7.53 38.01
CA ARG A 20 13.14 -7.65 37.14
C ARG A 20 12.82 -7.28 35.68
N VAL A 21 11.78 -6.48 35.50
CA VAL A 21 11.31 -5.98 34.21
C VAL A 21 11.14 -4.48 34.32
N THR A 22 11.60 -3.78 33.29
CA THR A 22 11.31 -2.36 33.09
C THR A 22 10.38 -2.28 31.89
N PHE A 23 9.19 -1.72 32.07
CA PHE A 23 8.33 -1.40 30.94
C PHE A 23 8.93 -0.18 30.25
N LEU A 24 9.33 -0.33 28.98
CA LEU A 24 9.77 0.80 28.17
C LEU A 24 8.57 1.70 27.91
N GLU A 25 8.70 2.99 28.24
CA GLU A 25 7.79 4.03 27.76
C GLU A 25 7.97 4.12 26.23
N ASN A 26 7.10 3.45 25.48
CA ASN A 26 7.02 3.64 24.03
C ASN A 26 6.16 4.88 23.77
N ASN A 27 6.78 5.98 23.34
CA ASN A 27 6.09 7.21 22.94
C ASN A 27 5.36 7.11 21.58
N CYS A 28 5.14 5.89 21.06
CA CYS A 28 4.41 5.67 19.81
C CYS A 28 2.91 5.75 20.09
N THR A 29 2.28 6.82 19.62
CA THR A 29 0.84 7.06 19.68
C THR A 29 0.21 7.03 18.30
N PHE A 30 -1.12 7.06 18.24
CA PHE A 30 -1.85 7.22 16.99
C PHE A 30 -1.46 8.50 16.25
N GLU A 31 -1.37 9.62 16.97
CA GLU A 31 -1.00 10.92 16.40
C GLU A 31 0.40 10.89 15.80
N SER A 32 1.36 10.24 16.49
CA SER A 32 2.71 10.08 15.94
C SER A 32 2.74 9.21 14.67
N LEU A 33 1.87 8.20 14.57
CA LEU A 33 1.73 7.37 13.37
C LEU A 33 1.17 8.20 12.21
N LEU A 34 0.16 9.04 12.47
CA LEU A 34 -0.41 9.93 11.44
C LEU A 34 0.61 10.97 10.99
N ALA A 35 1.39 11.54 11.91
CA ALA A 35 2.46 12.47 11.57
C ALA A 35 3.55 11.81 10.71
N LEU A 36 3.92 10.56 11.02
CA LEU A 36 4.80 9.76 10.17
C LEU A 36 4.20 9.58 8.78
N ASN A 37 2.95 9.15 8.69
CA ASN A 37 2.30 8.89 7.41
C ASN A 37 2.19 10.16 6.56
N GLN A 38 1.85 11.30 7.17
CA GLN A 38 1.79 12.58 6.49
C GLN A 38 3.15 12.98 5.91
N ARG A 39 4.24 12.76 6.66
CA ARG A 39 5.59 13.02 6.15
C ARG A 39 5.90 12.16 4.93
N CYS A 40 5.58 10.86 4.97
CA CYS A 40 5.77 9.98 3.83
C CYS A 40 4.92 10.40 2.62
N ILE A 41 3.68 10.87 2.85
CA ILE A 41 2.82 11.43 1.80
C ILE A 41 3.48 12.66 1.15
N GLU A 42 4.01 13.59 1.94
CA GLU A 42 4.69 14.77 1.40
C GLU A 42 5.95 14.41 0.62
N GLU A 43 6.71 13.41 1.07
CA GLU A 43 7.85 12.86 0.32
C GLU A 43 7.40 12.23 -1.02
N PHE A 44 6.32 11.44 -1.01
CA PHE A 44 5.78 10.78 -2.20
C PHE A 44 5.30 11.78 -3.26
N LYS A 45 4.67 12.89 -2.84
CA LYS A 45 4.23 13.97 -3.74
C LYS A 45 5.36 14.58 -4.57
N GLN A 46 6.61 14.47 -4.11
CA GLN A 46 7.79 15.00 -4.81
C GLN A 46 8.49 13.95 -5.70
N CYS A 47 7.98 12.72 -5.77
CA CYS A 47 8.60 11.67 -6.57
C CYS A 47 8.51 11.94 -8.07
N ARG A 48 9.59 11.62 -8.79
CA ARG A 48 9.69 11.73 -10.27
C ARG A 48 8.53 11.04 -10.97
N PHE A 49 8.03 9.94 -10.43
CA PHE A 49 6.86 9.21 -10.91
C PHE A 49 5.65 10.13 -11.14
N LEU A 50 5.33 10.97 -10.15
CA LEU A 50 4.23 11.94 -10.27
C LEU A 50 4.63 13.13 -11.16
N THR A 51 5.90 13.56 -11.11
CA THR A 51 6.39 14.65 -11.96
C THR A 51 6.32 14.31 -13.45
N MET A 52 6.56 13.07 -13.86
CA MET A 52 6.48 12.64 -15.26
C MET A 52 5.11 12.88 -15.90
N LEU A 53 4.04 12.83 -15.09
CA LEU A 53 2.69 13.13 -15.54
C LEU A 53 2.57 14.59 -16.00
N THR A 54 3.28 15.52 -15.34
CA THR A 54 3.10 16.98 -15.53
C THR A 54 4.25 17.67 -16.28
N ASP A 55 5.42 17.05 -16.40
CA ASP A 55 6.63 17.65 -16.99
C ASP A 55 6.80 17.45 -18.51
N SER A 56 5.74 16.99 -19.19
CA SER A 56 5.73 16.63 -20.62
C SER A 56 6.49 15.35 -21.00
N THR A 57 7.10 14.61 -20.07
CA THR A 57 7.76 13.32 -20.36
C THR A 57 6.80 12.35 -21.07
N LEU A 58 5.55 12.29 -20.62
CA LEU A 58 4.53 11.40 -21.18
C LEU A 58 3.81 11.96 -22.41
N ASN A 59 4.25 13.08 -22.99
CA ASN A 59 3.76 13.50 -24.32
C ASN A 59 4.24 12.54 -25.42
N ASN A 60 5.38 11.89 -25.22
CA ASN A 60 5.83 10.78 -26.07
C ASN A 60 4.94 9.54 -25.82
N SER A 61 4.24 9.08 -26.85
CA SER A 61 3.29 7.96 -26.73
C SER A 61 3.94 6.62 -26.36
N ASN A 62 5.19 6.37 -26.74
CA ASN A 62 5.90 5.15 -26.33
C ASN A 62 6.25 5.20 -24.84
N LYS A 63 6.67 6.37 -24.33
CA LYS A 63 6.94 6.60 -22.90
C LYS A 63 5.68 6.47 -22.07
N ARG A 64 4.59 7.08 -22.54
CA ARG A 64 3.25 6.95 -21.93
C ARG A 64 2.77 5.50 -21.90
N GLN A 65 2.92 4.77 -23.00
CA GLN A 65 2.60 3.35 -23.03
C GLN A 65 3.41 2.56 -22.00
N ARG A 66 4.74 2.80 -21.93
CA ARG A 66 5.59 2.11 -20.96
C ARG A 66 5.21 2.42 -19.51
N TYR A 67 4.84 3.67 -19.23
CA TYR A 67 4.36 4.10 -17.92
C TYR A 67 3.11 3.32 -17.50
N VAL A 68 2.09 3.26 -18.38
CA VAL A 68 0.82 2.56 -18.11
C VAL A 68 1.02 1.04 -18.07
N ASP A 69 1.87 0.46 -18.93
CA ASP A 69 2.19 -0.97 -18.88
C ASP A 69 2.85 -1.37 -17.56
N ALA A 70 3.81 -0.60 -17.08
CA ALA A 70 4.45 -0.88 -15.80
C ALA A 70 3.45 -0.83 -14.63
N LEU A 71 2.47 0.07 -14.68
CA LEU A 71 1.39 0.14 -13.69
C LEU A 71 0.39 -1.02 -13.81
N GLN A 72 0.22 -1.61 -14.99
CA GLN A 72 -0.62 -2.80 -15.14
C GLN A 72 -0.11 -3.95 -14.29
N ILE A 73 1.21 -4.16 -14.22
CA ILE A 73 1.83 -5.22 -13.39
C ILE A 73 1.41 -5.06 -11.91
N TRP A 74 1.41 -3.82 -11.41
CA TRP A 74 0.94 -3.51 -10.07
C TRP A 74 -0.57 -3.74 -9.94
N SER A 75 -1.36 -3.25 -10.91
CA SER A 75 -2.83 -3.36 -10.90
C SER A 75 -3.28 -4.83 -10.87
N ASP A 76 -2.67 -5.68 -11.70
CA ASP A 76 -2.91 -7.13 -11.74
C ASP A 76 -2.59 -7.77 -10.38
N SER A 77 -1.44 -7.42 -9.80
CA SER A 77 -1.01 -7.96 -8.51
C SER A 77 -1.84 -7.44 -7.32
N ASN A 78 -2.48 -6.27 -7.45
CA ASN A 78 -3.32 -5.70 -6.40
C ASN A 78 -4.57 -6.57 -6.15
N GLN A 79 -5.06 -7.29 -7.17
CA GLN A 79 -6.15 -8.25 -6.97
C GLN A 79 -5.74 -9.37 -6.03
N ASP A 80 -4.57 -9.99 -6.26
CA ASP A 80 -4.02 -11.04 -5.39
C ASP A 80 -3.77 -10.54 -3.96
N LEU A 81 -3.33 -9.28 -3.82
CA LEU A 81 -3.16 -8.64 -2.52
C LEU A 81 -4.47 -8.60 -1.72
N LEU A 82 -5.57 -8.18 -2.36
CA LEU A 82 -6.86 -8.05 -1.71
C LEU A 82 -7.46 -9.42 -1.34
N PHE A 83 -7.32 -10.42 -2.24
CA PHE A 83 -7.71 -11.80 -1.94
C PHE A 83 -6.88 -12.39 -0.78
N ALA A 84 -5.57 -12.18 -0.77
CA ALA A 84 -4.70 -12.62 0.31
C ALA A 84 -5.08 -11.98 1.65
N ARG A 85 -5.39 -10.67 1.65
CA ARG A 85 -5.87 -9.98 2.85
C ARG A 85 -7.16 -10.59 3.37
N GLN A 86 -8.16 -10.75 2.50
CA GLN A 86 -9.47 -11.26 2.90
C GLN A 86 -9.38 -12.72 3.37
N GLY A 87 -8.69 -13.57 2.62
CA GLY A 87 -8.55 -15.01 2.93
C GLY A 87 -7.80 -15.29 4.23
N THR A 88 -7.05 -14.33 4.75
CA THR A 88 -6.27 -14.46 6.00
C THR A 88 -6.80 -13.58 7.13
N THR A 89 -8.01 -13.03 6.97
CA THR A 89 -8.66 -12.23 8.01
C THR A 89 -9.61 -13.08 8.82
N SER A 90 -9.37 -13.14 10.13
CA SER A 90 -10.21 -13.88 11.08
C SER A 90 -10.88 -12.99 12.12
N ASP A 91 -10.42 -11.74 12.26
CA ASP A 91 -10.98 -10.79 13.22
C ASP A 91 -12.34 -10.25 12.71
N THR A 92 -13.38 -10.37 13.55
CA THR A 92 -14.75 -9.96 13.22
C THR A 92 -14.92 -8.45 13.03
N THR A 93 -14.05 -7.64 13.63
CA THR A 93 -14.04 -6.18 13.45
C THR A 93 -13.56 -5.82 12.05
N PHE A 94 -12.55 -6.53 11.53
CA PHE A 94 -11.93 -6.21 10.23
C PHE A 94 -12.63 -6.89 9.06
N THR A 95 -13.11 -8.12 9.25
CA THR A 95 -13.75 -8.95 8.21
C THR A 95 -14.75 -8.18 7.34
N PRO A 96 -15.80 -7.51 7.89
CA PRO A 96 -16.80 -6.86 7.04
C PRO A 96 -16.23 -5.69 6.24
N ILE A 97 -15.30 -4.93 6.83
CA ILE A 97 -14.68 -3.76 6.18
C ILE A 97 -13.75 -4.21 5.05
N PHE A 98 -12.90 -5.21 5.31
CA PHE A 98 -11.99 -5.73 4.31
C PHE A 98 -12.71 -6.41 3.16
N LEU A 99 -13.84 -7.08 3.45
CA LEU A 99 -14.66 -7.74 2.44
C LEU A 99 -15.37 -6.72 1.55
N GLN A 100 -15.96 -5.68 2.15
CA GLN A 100 -16.59 -4.59 1.40
C GLN A 100 -15.58 -3.93 0.46
N HIS A 101 -14.42 -3.55 1.01
CA HIS A 101 -13.34 -2.94 0.22
C HIS A 101 -12.85 -3.88 -0.90
N MET A 102 -12.71 -5.19 -0.64
CA MET A 102 -12.37 -6.14 -1.70
C MET A 102 -13.42 -6.16 -2.81
N PHE A 103 -14.72 -6.14 -2.49
CA PHE A 103 -15.76 -6.13 -3.52
C PHE A 103 -15.78 -4.87 -4.36
N GLU A 104 -15.43 -3.73 -3.76
CA GLU A 104 -15.30 -2.45 -4.47
C GLU A 104 -14.13 -2.48 -5.46
N GLU A 105 -12.99 -3.07 -5.08
CA GLU A 105 -11.77 -3.08 -5.88
C GLU A 105 -11.67 -4.21 -6.92
N VAL A 106 -12.51 -5.23 -6.82
CA VAL A 106 -12.44 -6.40 -7.72
C VAL A 106 -12.72 -5.99 -9.16
N GLY A 107 -11.78 -6.30 -10.06
CA GLY A 107 -11.90 -6.03 -11.49
C GLY A 107 -11.32 -4.69 -11.94
N HIS A 108 -10.80 -3.87 -11.03
CA HIS A 108 -10.11 -2.62 -11.37
C HIS A 108 -8.92 -2.83 -12.31
N ASP A 109 -8.24 -3.99 -12.20
CA ASP A 109 -7.17 -4.45 -13.11
C ASP A 109 -7.62 -4.50 -14.57
N ARG A 110 -8.84 -5.00 -14.80
CA ARG A 110 -9.42 -5.13 -16.14
C ARG A 110 -9.84 -3.78 -16.72
N VAL A 111 -10.32 -2.87 -15.86
CA VAL A 111 -10.68 -1.51 -16.28
C VAL A 111 -9.42 -0.72 -16.61
N HIS A 112 -8.33 -0.89 -15.86
CA HIS A 112 -7.02 -0.30 -16.19
C HIS A 112 -6.45 -0.84 -17.52
N ALA A 113 -6.68 -2.12 -17.80
CA ALA A 113 -6.27 -2.75 -19.07
C ALA A 113 -7.07 -2.24 -20.28
N ASP A 114 -8.25 -1.66 -20.06
CA ASP A 114 -9.07 -1.04 -21.11
C ASP A 114 -8.52 0.34 -21.50
N ARG A 115 -8.02 0.40 -22.73
CA ARG A 115 -7.17 1.51 -23.21
C ARG A 115 -7.71 2.08 -24.50
N GLY A 116 -7.82 3.42 -24.54
CA GLY A 116 -8.41 4.15 -25.67
C GLY A 116 -7.45 4.33 -26.85
N GLU A 117 -6.14 4.41 -26.60
CA GLU A 117 -5.13 4.53 -27.66
C GLU A 117 -4.78 3.16 -28.24
N LYS A 118 -4.62 3.07 -29.58
CA LYS A 118 -4.11 1.84 -30.24
C LYS A 118 -2.64 1.65 -29.88
N PHE A 119 -2.39 1.10 -28.71
CA PHE A 119 -1.07 0.68 -28.30
C PHE A 119 -0.55 -0.42 -29.21
N LYS A 120 0.75 -0.38 -29.53
CA LYS A 120 1.35 -1.34 -30.45
C LYS A 120 1.26 -2.73 -29.82
N SER A 121 0.46 -3.60 -30.42
CA SER A 121 0.07 -4.93 -29.95
C SER A 121 1.21 -5.98 -29.93
N GLY A 122 2.46 -5.59 -29.74
CA GLY A 122 3.62 -6.47 -29.83
C GLY A 122 4.74 -6.23 -28.81
N ALA A 123 4.59 -5.28 -27.88
CA ALA A 123 5.59 -5.03 -26.84
C ALA A 123 4.98 -4.44 -25.56
N THR A 124 3.81 -4.95 -25.14
CA THR A 124 3.26 -4.64 -23.82
C THR A 124 4.22 -5.17 -22.78
N LEU A 125 4.66 -4.32 -21.85
CA LEU A 125 5.40 -4.80 -20.69
C LEU A 125 4.42 -5.53 -19.76
N THR A 126 4.51 -6.85 -19.72
CA THR A 126 3.65 -7.70 -18.88
C THR A 126 4.33 -8.22 -17.62
N GLU A 127 5.65 -8.04 -17.53
CA GLU A 127 6.48 -8.51 -16.42
C GLU A 127 7.63 -7.52 -16.18
N ASP A 128 7.98 -7.32 -14.90
CA ASP A 128 9.21 -6.66 -14.47
C ASP A 128 9.58 -7.21 -13.08
N PRO A 129 10.76 -7.85 -12.93
CA PRO A 129 11.11 -8.54 -11.70
C PRO A 129 11.10 -7.66 -10.44
N ILE A 130 11.37 -6.35 -10.58
CA ILE A 130 11.41 -5.43 -9.44
C ILE A 130 9.98 -5.05 -9.03
N ILE A 131 9.12 -4.72 -9.99
CA ILE A 131 7.71 -4.42 -9.72
C ILE A 131 7.01 -5.65 -9.11
N GLU A 132 7.23 -6.83 -9.70
CA GLU A 132 6.67 -8.10 -9.20
C GLU A 132 7.18 -8.43 -7.79
N ALA A 133 8.46 -8.20 -7.50
CA ALA A 133 9.01 -8.43 -6.16
C ALA A 133 8.41 -7.47 -5.12
N VAL A 134 8.19 -6.21 -5.49
CA VAL A 134 7.53 -5.23 -4.61
C VAL A 134 6.08 -5.63 -4.37
N ALA A 135 5.33 -5.99 -5.42
CA ALA A 135 3.96 -6.45 -5.30
C ALA A 135 3.84 -7.68 -4.39
N ASN A 136 4.69 -8.69 -4.64
CA ASN A 136 4.75 -9.89 -3.82
C ASN A 136 5.12 -9.60 -2.36
N TRP A 137 5.92 -8.57 -2.09
CA TRP A 137 6.22 -8.18 -0.71
C TRP A 137 4.95 -7.75 0.05
N PHE A 138 4.08 -6.95 -0.56
CA PHE A 138 2.80 -6.56 0.03
C PHE A 138 1.89 -7.77 0.24
N ILE A 139 1.79 -8.64 -0.78
CA ILE A 139 1.02 -9.90 -0.71
C ILE A 139 1.52 -10.77 0.45
N CYS A 140 2.83 -10.95 0.57
CA CYS A 140 3.44 -11.69 1.66
C CYS A 140 3.12 -11.08 3.03
N GLN A 141 2.97 -9.76 3.15
CA GLN A 141 2.56 -9.15 4.42
C GLN A 141 1.13 -9.54 4.80
N MET A 142 0.23 -9.72 3.81
CA MET A 142 -1.13 -10.17 4.09
C MET A 142 -1.17 -11.56 4.73
N PHE A 143 -0.23 -12.45 4.40
CA PHE A 143 -0.13 -13.76 5.05
C PHE A 143 0.57 -13.74 6.42
N ARG A 144 1.46 -12.76 6.66
CA ARG A 144 2.38 -12.79 7.79
C ARG A 144 2.02 -11.86 8.94
N LYS A 145 1.26 -10.81 8.66
CA LYS A 145 0.97 -9.73 9.60
C LYS A 145 -0.41 -9.88 10.23
N ASP A 146 -0.64 -9.17 11.34
CA ASP A 146 -1.98 -9.12 11.94
C ASP A 146 -2.93 -8.19 11.17
N ASN A 147 -4.21 -8.18 11.54
CA ASN A 147 -5.21 -7.37 10.86
C ASN A 147 -4.96 -5.85 10.96
N THR A 148 -4.31 -5.38 12.02
CA THR A 148 -3.99 -3.95 12.20
C THR A 148 -2.87 -3.49 11.27
N GLU A 149 -1.82 -4.29 11.14
CA GLU A 149 -0.70 -4.05 10.22
C GLU A 149 -1.15 -4.13 8.76
N LYS A 150 -2.03 -5.10 8.42
CA LYS A 150 -2.64 -5.19 7.09
C LYS A 150 -3.48 -3.95 6.78
N ALA A 151 -4.30 -3.50 7.73
CA ALA A 151 -5.09 -2.28 7.58
C ALA A 151 -4.19 -1.06 7.37
N ALA A 152 -3.09 -0.95 8.12
CA ALA A 152 -2.15 0.16 7.97
C ALA A 152 -1.46 0.14 6.59
N LEU A 153 -1.00 -1.01 6.10
CA LEU A 153 -0.39 -1.11 4.77
C LEU A 153 -1.34 -0.72 3.65
N ILE A 154 -2.60 -1.15 3.70
CA ILE A 154 -3.55 -0.80 2.65
C ILE A 154 -3.98 0.66 2.81
N HIS A 155 -4.60 1.01 3.93
CA HIS A 155 -5.30 2.28 4.09
C HIS A 155 -4.38 3.48 4.34
N LEU A 156 -3.20 3.28 4.94
CA LEU A 156 -2.26 4.39 5.17
C LEU A 156 -1.24 4.54 4.04
N VAL A 157 -0.87 3.45 3.36
CA VAL A 157 0.16 3.49 2.29
C VAL A 157 -0.47 3.42 0.90
N ILE A 158 -1.12 2.30 0.56
CA ILE A 158 -1.62 2.06 -0.80
C ILE A 158 -2.73 3.06 -1.16
N GLU A 159 -3.76 3.21 -0.32
CA GLU A 159 -4.89 4.10 -0.61
C GLU A 159 -4.46 5.57 -0.69
N ASN A 160 -3.58 6.02 0.20
CA ASN A 160 -3.07 7.40 0.10
C ASN A 160 -2.21 7.61 -1.15
N GLY A 161 -1.37 6.63 -1.51
CA GLY A 161 -0.58 6.69 -2.75
C GLY A 161 -1.47 6.70 -3.99
N SER A 162 -2.51 5.85 -3.99
CA SER A 162 -3.52 5.71 -5.03
C SER A 162 -4.31 7.00 -5.22
N ASP A 163 -4.88 7.55 -4.15
CA ASP A 163 -5.63 8.81 -4.15
C ASP A 163 -4.83 9.97 -4.76
N ILE A 164 -3.57 10.11 -4.34
CA ILE A 164 -2.66 11.15 -4.86
C ILE A 164 -2.39 10.92 -6.35
N TYR A 165 -2.08 9.68 -6.74
CA TYR A 165 -1.81 9.34 -8.13
C TYR A 165 -3.03 9.63 -9.01
N HIS A 166 -4.21 9.11 -8.68
CA HIS A 166 -5.42 9.24 -9.50
C HIS A 166 -5.86 10.70 -9.68
N LYS A 167 -5.77 11.53 -8.62
CA LYS A 167 -6.05 12.97 -8.70
C LYS A 167 -5.16 13.70 -9.70
N ILE A 168 -3.87 13.32 -9.79
CA ILE A 168 -2.92 13.93 -10.73
C ILE A 168 -3.07 13.31 -12.12
N ALA A 169 -3.21 11.99 -12.20
CA ALA A 169 -3.15 11.23 -13.43
C ALA A 169 -4.41 11.36 -14.30
N ARG A 170 -5.61 11.39 -13.70
CA ARG A 170 -6.88 11.45 -14.46
C ARG A 170 -6.91 12.54 -15.55
N PRO A 171 -6.62 13.83 -15.27
CA PRO A 171 -6.68 14.86 -16.31
C PRO A 171 -5.72 14.63 -17.49
N ILE A 172 -4.67 13.84 -17.28
CA ILE A 172 -3.55 13.63 -18.20
C ILE A 172 -3.73 12.31 -18.98
N LEU A 173 -4.19 11.26 -18.29
CA LEU A 173 -4.25 9.89 -18.80
C LEU A 173 -5.67 9.43 -19.15
N LYS A 174 -6.74 10.18 -18.88
CA LYS A 174 -8.13 9.77 -19.23
C LYS A 174 -8.41 9.52 -20.71
N ALA A 175 -7.56 10.04 -21.61
CA ALA A 175 -7.65 9.75 -23.04
C ALA A 175 -6.93 8.44 -23.41
N THR A 176 -6.08 7.96 -22.52
CA THR A 176 -5.17 6.84 -22.70
C THR A 176 -5.69 5.58 -21.99
N VAL A 177 -6.05 5.72 -20.72
CA VAL A 177 -6.70 4.73 -19.86
C VAL A 177 -8.19 5.09 -19.75
N ASN A 178 -9.07 4.10 -19.73
CA ASN A 178 -10.51 4.31 -19.57
C ASN A 178 -10.81 5.24 -18.39
N ASP A 179 -11.53 6.35 -18.61
CA ASP A 179 -11.83 7.33 -17.54
C ASP A 179 -12.59 6.70 -16.36
N HIS A 180 -13.35 5.64 -16.63
CA HIS A 180 -14.04 4.86 -15.60
C HIS A 180 -13.07 4.27 -14.56
N TYR A 181 -11.84 3.92 -14.96
CA TYR A 181 -10.81 3.49 -14.02
C TYR A 181 -10.55 4.57 -12.95
N PHE A 182 -10.46 5.84 -13.35
CA PHE A 182 -10.22 6.93 -12.42
C PHE A 182 -11.47 7.29 -11.60
N GLU A 183 -12.68 7.09 -12.14
CA GLU A 183 -13.92 7.28 -11.40
C GLU A 183 -14.08 6.30 -10.25
N LEU A 184 -13.70 5.04 -10.45
CA LEU A 184 -13.71 4.01 -9.41
C LEU A 184 -12.81 4.41 -8.23
N HIS A 185 -11.69 5.06 -8.52
CA HIS A 185 -10.73 5.55 -7.53
C HIS A 185 -11.06 6.92 -6.91
N GLU A 186 -12.25 7.48 -7.15
CA GLU A 186 -12.74 8.62 -6.35
C GLU A 186 -13.04 8.21 -4.89
N ALA A 187 -13.24 6.91 -4.65
CA ALA A 187 -13.48 6.33 -3.33
C ALA A 187 -12.22 6.22 -2.46
N ASP A 188 -11.02 6.28 -3.02
CA ASP A 188 -9.74 6.06 -2.32
C ASP A 188 -9.58 6.96 -1.08
N THR A 189 -10.07 8.21 -1.15
CA THR A 189 -10.07 9.13 0.01
C THR A 189 -10.89 8.57 1.19
N GLU A 190 -12.03 7.95 0.93
CA GLU A 190 -12.86 7.34 1.97
C GLU A 190 -12.25 6.03 2.47
N HIS A 191 -11.65 5.23 1.57
CA HIS A 191 -10.91 4.04 1.97
C HIS A 191 -9.71 4.35 2.87
N ALA A 192 -8.97 5.44 2.61
CA ALA A 192 -7.91 5.88 3.50
C ALA A 192 -8.43 6.23 4.91
N LYS A 193 -9.62 6.84 5.01
CA LYS A 193 -10.27 7.17 6.29
C LYS A 193 -10.72 5.94 7.08
N LEU A 194 -11.09 4.84 6.42
CA LEU A 194 -11.43 3.57 7.10
C LEU A 194 -10.26 3.08 7.95
N GLY A 195 -9.02 3.26 7.48
CA GLY A 195 -7.82 2.95 8.24
C GLY A 195 -7.74 3.70 9.57
N LEU A 196 -8.17 4.96 9.61
CA LEU A 196 -8.12 5.77 10.84
C LEU A 196 -9.06 5.20 11.91
N GLN A 197 -10.24 4.73 11.51
CA GLN A 197 -11.22 4.14 12.43
C GLN A 197 -10.76 2.80 13.00
N LEU A 198 -10.07 2.00 12.19
CA LEU A 198 -9.56 0.68 12.59
C LEU A 198 -8.32 0.77 13.51
N LEU A 199 -7.58 1.87 13.47
CA LEU A 199 -6.24 1.97 14.07
C LEU A 199 -6.16 2.92 15.28
N ASN A 200 -7.23 3.63 15.65
CA ASN A 200 -7.21 4.66 16.70
C ASN A 200 -7.29 4.15 18.16
N HIS A 201 -7.35 2.83 18.37
CA HIS A 201 -7.52 2.20 19.68
C HIS A 201 -6.49 1.10 19.97
N LEU A 202 -5.23 1.33 19.59
CA LEU A 202 -4.16 0.35 19.74
C LEU A 202 -3.23 0.69 20.92
N SER A 203 -2.48 -0.31 21.37
CA SER A 203 -1.43 -0.11 22.38
C SER A 203 -0.19 0.57 21.79
N ALA A 204 0.62 1.19 22.62
CA ALA A 204 1.88 1.80 22.20
C ALA A 204 2.84 0.79 21.53
N ALA A 205 2.81 -0.48 21.95
CA ALA A 205 3.59 -1.54 21.31
C ALA A 205 3.11 -1.84 19.89
N GLN A 206 1.79 -1.91 19.68
CA GLN A 206 1.22 -2.05 18.34
C GLN A 206 1.52 -0.83 17.48
N TYR A 207 1.39 0.40 18.01
CA TYR A 207 1.77 1.59 17.25
C TYR A 207 3.23 1.58 16.84
N LYS A 208 4.15 1.08 17.67
CA LYS A 208 5.55 0.94 17.29
C LYS A 208 5.73 0.01 16.08
N GLU A 209 5.04 -1.13 16.05
CA GLU A 209 5.05 -2.03 14.89
C GLU A 209 4.42 -1.37 13.65
N LEU A 210 3.33 -0.61 13.84
CA LEU A 210 2.70 0.15 12.75
C LEU A 210 3.63 1.20 12.15
N HIS A 211 4.41 1.93 12.97
CA HIS A 211 5.39 2.88 12.45
C HIS A 211 6.41 2.17 11.56
N HIS A 212 6.92 1.02 12.00
CA HIS A 212 7.89 0.26 11.23
C HIS A 212 7.32 -0.24 9.89
N ILE A 213 6.11 -0.83 9.92
CA ILE A 213 5.53 -1.41 8.71
C ILE A 213 5.04 -0.36 7.72
N VAL A 214 4.51 0.78 8.19
CA VAL A 214 4.10 1.91 7.33
C VAL A 214 5.31 2.55 6.66
N GLU A 215 6.38 2.84 7.42
CA GLU A 215 7.61 3.39 6.82
C GLU A 215 8.19 2.44 5.76
N LYS A 216 8.19 1.14 6.04
CA LYS A 216 8.64 0.13 5.08
C LYS A 216 7.72 0.04 3.87
N GLY A 217 6.40 0.13 4.06
CA GLY A 217 5.42 0.16 2.97
C GLY A 217 5.67 1.31 2.01
N TRP A 218 5.88 2.52 2.52
CA TRP A 218 6.22 3.68 1.69
C TRP A 218 7.55 3.52 0.94
N LYS A 219 8.58 2.94 1.58
CA LYS A 219 9.84 2.62 0.90
C LYS A 219 9.67 1.60 -0.23
N MET A 220 8.79 0.61 -0.05
CA MET A 220 8.47 -0.37 -1.09
C MET A 220 7.69 0.27 -2.24
N LEU A 221 6.71 1.13 -1.94
CA LEU A 221 5.99 1.90 -2.96
C LEU A 221 6.94 2.80 -3.75
N ALA A 222 7.86 3.50 -3.08
CA ALA A 222 8.90 4.31 -3.71
C ALA A 222 9.83 3.47 -4.60
N CYS A 223 10.17 2.24 -4.20
CA CYS A 223 10.94 1.31 -5.03
C CYS A 223 10.23 1.00 -6.36
N MET A 224 8.94 0.66 -6.29
CA MET A 224 8.13 0.38 -7.48
C MET A 224 7.99 1.62 -8.37
N THR A 225 7.67 2.79 -7.81
CA THR A 225 7.46 4.00 -8.62
C THR A 225 8.76 4.53 -9.23
N ASN A 226 9.91 4.37 -8.56
CA ASN A 226 11.22 4.64 -9.15
C ASN A 226 11.51 3.67 -10.31
N ARG A 227 11.16 2.39 -10.17
CA ARG A 227 11.34 1.42 -11.25
C ARG A 227 10.50 1.77 -12.47
N VAL A 228 9.25 2.22 -12.28
CA VAL A 228 8.43 2.74 -13.39
C VAL A 228 9.15 3.89 -14.11
N CYS A 229 9.76 4.82 -13.38
CA CYS A 229 10.51 5.93 -13.98
C CYS A 229 11.68 5.44 -14.83
N GLU A 230 12.49 4.52 -14.31
CA GLU A 230 13.63 3.93 -15.04
C GLU A 230 13.18 3.30 -16.35
N LEU A 231 12.13 2.48 -16.30
CA LEU A 231 11.57 1.81 -17.47
C LEU A 231 11.10 2.79 -18.54
N VAL A 232 10.52 3.92 -18.14
CA VAL A 232 10.09 5.00 -19.06
C VAL A 232 11.29 5.74 -19.65
N ASP A 233 12.33 5.98 -18.86
CA ASP A 233 13.54 6.69 -19.29
C ASP A 233 14.39 5.85 -20.26
N GLU A 234 14.30 4.51 -20.21
CA GLU A 234 14.92 3.60 -21.19
C GLU A 234 14.31 3.68 -22.60
N VAL A 235 13.10 4.22 -22.73
CA VAL A 235 12.43 4.39 -24.03
C VAL A 235 13.01 5.61 -24.75
N LYS A 236 13.57 5.37 -25.93
CA LYS A 236 14.17 6.39 -26.80
C LYS A 236 13.15 7.30 -27.46
#